data_AF-A0A2I1F737-F1
#
_entry.id   AF-A0A2I1F737-F1
#
_cell.length_a   1.000
_cell.length_b   1.000
_cell.length_c   1.000
_cell.angle_alpha   90.00
_cell.angle_beta   90.00
_cell.angle_gamma   90.00
#
_symmetry.space_group_name_H-M   'P 1'
#
loop_
_entity.id
_entity.type
_entity.pdbx_description
1 polymer ?
#
loop_
_entity_poly.entity_id
_entity_poly.type
_entity_poly.pdbx_seq_one_letter_code
_entity_poly.pdbx_strand_id
1 'polypeptide(L)'
;MKEIYDIHIEKMKYIQDKIDAGSLWDTTPKKGIYQKDLCDMIMEYTTVHYDYELKLLKVSSEAQTVPVSFKKSEQHKREKELQKKKREDNEILEYLRDHVDTIDHAIYTEYHRKEVGLKYQPCAIMEDRALK
;
A
#
# COMPACT_ATOMS: atom_id res chain seq x y z
N MET A 1 23.77 28.68 -10.64
CA MET A 1 24.97 27.96 -10.13
C MET A 1 24.59 26.93 -9.08
N LYS A 2 23.87 27.29 -7.99
CA LYS A 2 23.46 26.36 -6.94
C LYS A 2 22.60 25.19 -7.46
N GLU A 3 21.60 25.47 -8.29
CA GLU A 3 20.72 24.44 -8.89
C GLU A 3 21.46 23.40 -9.75
N ILE A 4 22.51 23.79 -10.48
CA ILE A 4 23.30 22.85 -11.30
C ILE A 4 24.08 21.88 -10.41
N TYR A 5 24.56 22.38 -9.27
CA TYR A 5 25.29 21.58 -8.29
C TYR A 5 24.34 20.63 -7.55
N ASP A 6 23.15 21.09 -7.20
CA ASP A 6 22.11 20.26 -6.56
C ASP A 6 21.67 19.12 -7.50
N ILE A 7 21.43 19.41 -8.79
CA ILE A 7 21.14 18.41 -9.82
C ILE A 7 22.29 17.40 -9.96
N HIS A 8 23.55 17.86 -9.88
CA HIS A 8 24.71 16.98 -9.97
C HIS A 8 24.79 16.02 -8.77
N ILE A 9 24.54 16.52 -7.56
CA ILE A 9 24.50 15.70 -6.34
C ILE A 9 23.39 14.64 -6.45
N GLU A 10 22.19 15.03 -6.85
CA GLU A 10 21.06 14.10 -7.02
C GLU A 10 21.39 12.99 -8.02
N LYS A 11 22.02 13.34 -9.15
CA LYS A 11 22.46 12.36 -10.15
C LYS A 11 23.50 11.39 -9.60
N MET A 12 24.49 11.89 -8.87
CA MET A 12 25.52 11.03 -8.27
C MET A 12 24.91 10.08 -7.23
N LYS A 13 23.98 10.59 -6.41
CA LYS A 13 23.23 9.77 -5.45
C LYS A 13 22.42 8.67 -6.14
N TYR A 14 21.67 9.03 -7.18
CA TYR A 14 20.89 8.07 -7.97
C TYR A 14 21.77 6.98 -8.60
N ILE A 15 22.94 7.34 -9.14
CA ILE A 15 23.89 6.36 -9.71
C ILE A 15 24.42 5.42 -8.62
N GLN A 16 24.76 5.95 -7.45
CA GLN A 16 25.25 5.13 -6.35
C GLN A 16 24.16 4.17 -5.84
N ASP A 17 22.95 4.67 -5.58
CA ASP A 17 21.80 3.87 -5.18
C ASP A 17 21.52 2.73 -6.18
N LYS A 18 21.75 3.00 -7.48
CA LYS A 18 21.63 2.00 -8.55
C LYS A 18 22.64 0.87 -8.44
N ILE A 19 23.89 1.21 -8.19
CA ILE A 19 24.99 0.25 -8.03
C ILE A 19 24.77 -0.58 -6.77
N ASP A 20 24.41 0.09 -5.67
CA ASP A 20 24.16 -0.54 -4.38
C ASP A 20 22.99 -1.52 -4.46
N ALA A 21 21.90 -1.15 -5.13
CA ALA A 21 20.78 -2.06 -5.36
C ALA A 21 21.18 -3.27 -6.23
N GLY A 22 22.00 -3.06 -7.28
CA GLY A 22 22.55 -4.17 -8.05
C GLY A 22 23.36 -5.15 -7.19
N SER A 23 24.22 -4.61 -6.33
CA SER A 23 25.03 -5.39 -5.39
C SER A 23 24.18 -6.14 -4.36
N LEU A 24 23.21 -5.46 -3.74
CA LEU A 24 22.31 -6.01 -2.72
C LEU A 24 21.57 -7.25 -3.20
N TRP A 25 21.13 -7.22 -4.47
CA TRP A 25 20.33 -8.30 -5.06
C TRP A 25 21.14 -9.25 -5.97
N ASP A 26 22.47 -9.15 -5.95
CA ASP A 26 23.39 -9.92 -6.81
C ASP A 26 22.98 -9.93 -8.29
N THR A 27 22.72 -8.73 -8.84
CA THR A 27 22.18 -8.55 -10.18
C THR A 27 22.74 -7.29 -10.86
N THR A 28 22.39 -7.08 -12.13
CA THR A 28 22.80 -5.85 -12.83
C THR A 28 22.17 -4.62 -12.16
N PRO A 29 22.84 -3.45 -12.11
CA PRO A 29 22.30 -2.25 -11.46
C PRO A 29 20.90 -1.83 -11.95
N LYS A 30 20.59 -2.06 -13.24
CA LYS A 30 19.24 -1.81 -13.80
C LYS A 30 18.17 -2.75 -13.22
N LYS A 31 18.49 -4.03 -13.04
CA LYS A 31 17.58 -5.01 -12.42
C LYS A 31 17.48 -4.81 -10.90
N GLY A 32 18.57 -4.38 -10.25
CA GLY A 32 18.60 -4.12 -8.82
C GLY A 32 17.68 -2.97 -8.42
N ILE A 33 17.72 -1.85 -9.15
CA ILE A 33 16.74 -0.75 -8.94
C ILE A 33 15.31 -1.25 -9.15
N TYR A 34 15.07 -1.97 -10.24
CA TYR A 34 13.74 -2.49 -10.52
C TYR A 34 13.21 -3.39 -9.40
N GLN A 35 14.06 -4.23 -8.81
CA GLN A 35 13.68 -5.06 -7.66
C GLN A 35 13.43 -4.23 -6.40
N LYS A 36 14.25 -3.20 -6.15
CA LYS A 36 14.04 -2.27 -5.05
C LYS A 36 12.70 -1.54 -5.18
N ASP A 37 12.42 -0.95 -6.35
CA ASP A 37 11.18 -0.23 -6.62
C ASP A 37 9.95 -1.15 -6.49
N LEU A 38 10.05 -2.40 -6.98
CA LEU A 38 9.00 -3.41 -6.79
C LEU A 38 8.80 -3.75 -5.31
N CYS A 39 9.88 -3.94 -4.55
CA CYS A 39 9.79 -4.20 -3.12
C CYS A 39 9.12 -3.05 -2.38
N ASP A 40 9.50 -1.80 -2.67
CA ASP A 40 8.90 -0.61 -2.08
C ASP A 40 7.40 -0.53 -2.39
N MET A 41 7.01 -0.81 -3.63
CA MET A 41 5.60 -0.85 -4.05
C MET A 41 4.79 -1.98 -3.38
N ILE A 42 5.36 -3.18 -3.25
CA ILE A 42 4.73 -4.29 -2.53
C ILE A 42 4.58 -3.95 -1.04
N MET A 43 5.60 -3.34 -0.44
CA MET A 43 5.53 -2.90 0.97
C MET A 43 4.40 -1.90 1.15
N GLU A 44 4.32 -0.88 0.29
CA GLU A 44 3.21 0.09 0.31
C GLU A 44 1.86 -0.59 0.14
N TYR A 45 1.71 -1.47 -0.86
CA TYR A 45 0.48 -2.25 -1.06
C TYR A 45 0.06 -2.98 0.21
N THR A 46 1.00 -3.71 0.84
CA THR A 46 0.69 -4.48 2.06
C THR A 46 0.29 -3.60 3.23
N THR A 47 0.90 -2.42 3.39
CA THR A 47 0.52 -1.46 4.43
C THR A 47 -0.87 -0.91 4.19
N VAL A 48 -1.16 -0.40 2.98
CA VAL A 48 -2.46 0.20 2.66
C VAL A 48 -3.57 -0.84 2.71
N HIS A 49 -3.32 -2.05 2.20
CA HIS A 49 -4.28 -3.16 2.28
C HIS A 49 -4.55 -3.56 3.74
N TYR A 50 -3.53 -3.62 4.58
CA TYR A 50 -3.71 -3.90 6.01
C TYR A 50 -4.57 -2.82 6.69
N ASP A 51 -4.31 -1.53 6.41
CA ASP A 51 -5.07 -0.42 6.97
C ASP A 51 -6.53 -0.44 6.50
N TYR A 52 -6.77 -0.80 5.24
CA TYR A 52 -8.11 -1.01 4.68
C TYR A 52 -8.88 -2.09 5.44
N GLU A 53 -8.30 -3.28 5.58
CA GLU A 53 -8.91 -4.43 6.27
C GLU A 53 -9.18 -4.11 7.75
N LEU A 54 -8.23 -3.46 8.42
CA LEU A 54 -8.36 -3.05 9.81
C LEU A 54 -9.51 -2.05 9.99
N LYS A 55 -9.64 -1.08 9.07
CA LYS A 55 -10.73 -0.11 9.07
C LYS A 55 -12.08 -0.78 8.81
N LEU A 56 -12.14 -1.72 7.87
CA LEU A 56 -13.33 -2.49 7.55
C LEU A 56 -13.84 -3.26 8.79
N LEU A 57 -12.93 -3.92 9.50
CA LEU A 57 -13.23 -4.67 10.72
C LEU A 57 -13.73 -3.75 11.85
N LYS A 58 -13.12 -2.57 11.99
CA LYS A 58 -13.57 -1.56 12.96
C LYS A 58 -15.01 -1.10 12.67
N VAL A 59 -15.32 -0.77 11.43
CA VAL A 59 -16.68 -0.33 11.03
C VAL A 59 -17.70 -1.46 11.25
N SER A 60 -17.33 -2.70 10.93
CA SER A 60 -18.18 -3.88 11.12
C SER A 60 -18.49 -4.14 12.60
N SER A 61 -17.49 -4.04 13.48
CA SER A 61 -17.68 -4.27 14.93
C SER A 61 -18.53 -3.18 15.59
N GLU A 62 -18.35 -1.92 15.20
CA GLU A 62 -19.14 -0.81 15.73
C GLU A 62 -20.62 -0.88 15.31
N ALA A 63 -20.91 -1.41 14.12
CA ALA A 63 -22.28 -1.61 13.63
C ALA A 63 -23.12 -2.59 14.47
N GLN A 64 -22.48 -3.47 15.26
CA GLN A 64 -23.18 -4.45 16.12
C GLN A 64 -23.64 -3.88 17.47
N THR A 65 -23.25 -2.65 17.84
CA THR A 65 -23.66 -2.07 19.13
C THR A 65 -25.13 -1.60 19.12
N VAL A 66 -25.99 -2.33 19.85
CA VAL A 66 -27.43 -2.06 20.02
C VAL A 66 -27.66 -0.84 20.94
N PRO A 67 -28.65 0.02 20.69
CA PRO A 67 -28.89 1.19 21.54
C PRO A 67 -29.44 0.78 22.92
N VAL A 68 -28.77 1.23 23.97
CA VAL A 68 -29.34 1.31 25.32
C VAL A 68 -30.48 2.34 25.32
N SER A 69 -31.56 2.09 26.07
CA SER A 69 -32.71 2.99 26.17
C SER A 69 -32.31 4.34 26.79
N PHE A 70 -32.28 5.42 26.00
CA PHE A 70 -32.01 6.79 26.43
C PHE A 70 -33.25 7.69 26.31
N LYS A 71 -33.22 8.87 26.95
CA LYS A 71 -34.23 9.91 26.73
C LYS A 71 -34.21 10.37 25.27
N LYS A 72 -35.38 10.66 24.68
CA LYS A 72 -35.53 10.99 23.24
C LYS A 72 -34.58 12.09 22.71
N SER A 73 -34.28 13.11 23.51
CA SER A 73 -33.37 14.20 23.11
C SER A 73 -31.90 13.75 23.01
N GLU A 74 -31.44 12.90 23.93
CA GLU A 74 -30.09 12.32 23.90
C GLU A 74 -29.94 11.31 22.78
N GLN A 75 -31.01 10.56 22.50
CA GLN A 75 -31.06 9.60 21.39
C GLN A 75 -30.85 10.30 20.05
N HIS A 76 -31.55 11.42 19.80
CA HIS A 76 -31.41 12.15 18.54
C HIS A 76 -30.02 12.76 18.34
N LYS A 77 -29.36 13.23 19.41
CA LYS A 77 -27.99 13.74 19.33
C LYS A 77 -26.99 12.64 18.98
N ARG A 78 -27.08 11.49 19.66
CA ARG A 78 -26.20 10.33 19.38
C ARG A 78 -26.41 9.76 17.98
N GLU A 79 -27.65 9.77 17.48
CA GLU A 79 -27.96 9.30 16.14
C GLU A 79 -27.30 10.17 15.05
N LYS A 80 -27.30 11.49 15.22
CA LYS A 80 -26.57 12.41 14.33
C LYS A 80 -25.06 12.19 14.37
N GLU A 81 -24.50 12.01 15.57
CA GLU A 81 -23.07 11.70 15.75
C GLU A 81 -22.70 10.38 15.08
N LEU A 82 -23.53 9.34 15.22
CA LEU A 82 -23.34 8.05 14.58
C LEU A 82 -23.42 8.14 13.05
N GLN A 83 -24.36 8.91 12.50
CA GLN A 83 -24.45 9.13 11.06
C GLN A 83 -23.24 9.89 10.51
N LYS A 84 -22.78 10.92 11.23
CA LYS A 84 -21.57 11.66 10.85
C LYS A 84 -20.36 10.71 10.82
N LYS A 85 -20.17 9.91 11.87
CA LYS A 85 -19.10 8.93 11.95
C LYS A 85 -19.15 7.91 10.83
N LYS A 86 -20.33 7.37 10.51
CA LYS A 86 -20.52 6.45 9.38
C LYS A 86 -20.11 7.06 8.05
N ARG A 87 -20.38 8.35 7.84
CA ARG A 87 -19.94 9.06 6.63
C ARG A 87 -18.42 9.17 6.58
N GLU A 88 -17.80 9.65 7.66
CA GLU A 88 -16.33 9.78 7.75
C GLU A 88 -15.63 8.43 7.58
N ASP A 89 -16.16 7.38 8.19
CA ASP A 89 -15.63 6.02 8.06
C ASP A 89 -15.73 5.50 6.62
N ASN A 90 -16.81 5.82 5.90
CA ASN A 90 -16.98 5.43 4.50
C ASN A 90 -16.03 6.20 3.58
N GLU A 91 -15.82 7.50 3.82
CA GLU A 91 -14.84 8.31 3.07
C GLU A 91 -13.41 7.75 3.22
N ILE A 92 -13.03 7.35 4.44
CA ILE A 92 -11.73 6.72 4.71
C ILE A 92 -11.61 5.38 3.99
N LEU A 93 -12.66 4.55 4.03
CA LEU A 93 -12.66 3.25 3.35
C LEU A 93 -12.56 3.38 1.83
N GLU A 94 -13.26 4.36 1.25
CA GLU A 94 -13.20 4.64 -0.19
C GLU A 94 -11.79 5.09 -0.61
N TYR A 95 -11.19 6.02 0.14
CA TYR A 95 -9.80 6.45 -0.07
C TYR A 95 -8.81 5.28 -0.02
N LEU A 96 -8.88 4.46 1.04
CA LEU A 96 -7.98 3.31 1.20
C LEU A 96 -8.16 2.30 0.07
N ARG A 97 -9.40 2.03 -0.32
CA ARG A 97 -9.70 1.11 -1.42
C ARG A 97 -9.15 1.62 -2.76
N ASP A 98 -9.37 2.89 -3.08
CA ASP A 98 -8.85 3.50 -4.31
C ASP A 98 -7.32 3.47 -4.36
N HIS A 99 -6.67 3.67 -3.21
CA HIS A 99 -5.22 3.58 -3.07
C HIS A 99 -4.73 2.14 -3.30
N VAL A 100 -5.39 1.13 -2.70
CA VAL A 100 -5.09 -0.29 -2.95
C VAL A 100 -5.23 -0.62 -4.44
N ASP A 101 -6.35 -0.25 -5.06
CA ASP A 101 -6.64 -0.53 -6.47
C ASP A 101 -5.61 0.15 -7.39
N THR A 102 -5.15 1.36 -7.04
CA THR A 102 -4.11 2.08 -7.78
C THR A 102 -2.77 1.37 -7.73
N ILE A 103 -2.34 0.92 -6.54
CA ILE A 103 -1.06 0.20 -6.41
C ILE A 103 -1.13 -1.17 -7.09
N ASP A 104 -2.23 -1.92 -6.91
CA ASP A 104 -2.41 -3.22 -7.58
C ASP A 104 -2.34 -3.08 -9.11
N HIS A 105 -2.97 -2.03 -9.65
CA HIS A 105 -2.88 -1.70 -11.06
C HIS A 105 -1.44 -1.36 -11.51
N ALA A 106 -0.69 -0.60 -10.71
CA ALA A 106 0.70 -0.28 -10.99
C ALA A 106 1.58 -1.55 -11.01
N ILE A 107 1.43 -2.43 -10.00
CA ILE A 107 2.11 -3.72 -9.93
C ILE A 107 1.81 -4.55 -11.20
N TYR A 108 0.53 -4.66 -11.57
CA TYR A 108 0.12 -5.43 -12.74
C TYR A 108 0.62 -4.84 -14.06
N THR A 109 0.56 -3.52 -14.25
CA THR A 109 0.90 -2.90 -15.54
C THR A 109 2.39 -2.70 -15.76
N GLU A 110 3.14 -2.42 -14.70
CA GLU A 110 4.57 -2.15 -14.77
C GLU A 110 5.39 -3.44 -14.60
N TYR A 111 4.98 -4.34 -13.70
CA TYR A 111 5.83 -5.44 -13.26
C TYR A 111 5.49 -6.82 -13.83
N HIS A 112 4.30 -6.98 -14.42
CA HIS A 112 3.88 -8.21 -15.09
C HIS A 112 4.26 -8.27 -16.60
N ARG A 113 5.03 -7.29 -17.10
CA ARG A 113 5.45 -7.24 -18.52
C ARG A 113 6.44 -8.34 -18.89
N LYS A 114 6.18 -9.01 -20.02
CA LYS A 114 7.08 -10.04 -20.63
C LYS A 114 8.53 -9.57 -20.79
N GLU A 115 8.75 -8.27 -20.98
CA GLU A 115 10.06 -7.64 -21.21
C GLU A 115 11.00 -7.72 -19.99
N VAL A 116 10.45 -7.81 -18.78
CA VAL A 116 11.26 -7.83 -17.55
C VAL A 116 11.56 -9.26 -17.08
N GLY A 117 10.88 -10.27 -17.62
CA GLY A 117 11.14 -11.69 -17.37
C GLY A 117 10.87 -12.15 -15.93
N LEU A 118 10.43 -11.26 -15.05
CA LEU A 118 9.96 -11.60 -13.71
C LEU A 118 8.51 -12.07 -13.83
N LYS A 119 8.32 -13.39 -13.73
CA LYS A 119 6.99 -13.94 -13.42
C LYS A 119 6.66 -13.46 -12.01
N TYR A 120 5.86 -12.41 -11.88
CA TYR A 120 5.25 -12.09 -10.59
C TYR A 120 4.46 -13.32 -10.15
N GLN A 121 4.97 -14.00 -9.13
CA GLN A 121 4.24 -14.99 -8.36
C GLN A 121 3.82 -14.25 -7.09
N PRO A 122 2.52 -13.98 -6.90
CA PRO A 122 2.03 -13.45 -5.63
C PRO A 122 2.57 -14.36 -4.51
N CYS A 123 3.01 -13.76 -3.40
CA CYS A 123 3.61 -14.46 -2.26
C CYS A 123 2.70 -15.56 -1.66
N ALA A 124 1.45 -15.66 -2.10
CA ALA A 124 0.52 -16.76 -1.82
C ALA A 124 0.93 -18.11 -2.42
N ILE A 125 1.92 -18.19 -3.33
CA ILE A 125 2.51 -19.45 -3.81
C ILE A 125 3.93 -19.62 -3.25
N MET A 126 4.06 -19.59 -1.92
CA MET A 126 5.19 -20.20 -1.23
C MET A 126 4.81 -21.60 -0.71
N GLU A 127 3.94 -22.32 -1.43
CA GLU A 127 3.70 -23.74 -1.15
C GLU A 127 4.75 -24.60 -1.87
N ASP A 128 5.47 -25.37 -1.06
CA ASP A 128 6.28 -26.55 -1.38
C ASP A 128 7.47 -26.39 -2.36
N ARG A 129 8.43 -25.53 -2.02
CA ARG A 129 9.82 -25.92 -2.31
C ARG A 129 10.27 -26.93 -1.26
N ALA A 130 10.05 -28.20 -1.55
CA ALA A 130 10.73 -29.29 -0.86
C ALA A 130 12.24 -29.02 -0.90
N LEU A 131 12.81 -28.71 0.26
CA LEU A 131 14.25 -28.71 0.48
C LEU A 131 14.74 -30.13 0.16
N LYS A 132 15.45 -30.26 -0.97
CA LYS A 132 16.25 -31.43 -1.28
C LYS A 132 17.68 -31.22 -0.78
#